data_AF-A0A424XWP4-F1
#
_entry.id   AF-A0A424XWP4-F1
#
_cell.length_a   1.000
_cell.length_b   1.000
_cell.length_c   1.000
_cell.angle_alpha   90.00
_cell.angle_beta   90.00
_cell.angle_gamma   90.00
#
_symmetry.space_group_name_H-M   'P 1'
#
loop_
_entity.id
_entity.type
_entity.pdbx_description
1 polymer ?
#
loop_
_entity_poly.entity_id
_entity_poly.type
_entity_poly.pdbx_seq_one_letter_code
_entity_poly.pdbx_strand_id
1 'polypeptide(L)'
;MSLRIISCLILIFSILSTGCQNVTQLKDNLFEWGATEYELNMNRSDINTLEQSLAENIYPMDTQLTKMLRDLSVRDTFPSVQWMERMLTDFFWLNGITVMDKNRDIIAVYPETGIKQLNFDPVFPEAFELRQGRVMLAIEETPLGNEVLLVSSIFDNFELTGLIVVNFDPRTFISQSVNPEDIILISEDEVVWTGRFEHHAQTLAEVNWQEMLTRRISGKIQVNEDRFFWLARAVGEDWLIYLVKDK
;
A
#
# COMPACT_ATOMS: atom_id res chain seq x y z
N MET A 1 -3.79 60.52 10.74
CA MET A 1 -4.04 59.09 10.44
C MET A 1 -3.68 58.87 8.98
N SER A 2 -2.50 58.29 8.73
CA SER A 2 -1.82 58.42 7.43
C SER A 2 -2.41 57.48 6.38
N LEU A 3 -2.55 58.01 5.15
CA LEU A 3 -3.09 57.33 3.96
C LEU A 3 -2.38 55.99 3.64
N ARG A 4 -1.19 55.76 4.22
CA ARG A 4 -0.40 54.52 4.06
C ARG A 4 -0.93 53.35 4.87
N ILE A 5 -1.60 53.58 6.00
CA ILE A 5 -2.14 52.50 6.86
C ILE A 5 -3.41 51.90 6.24
N ILE A 6 -4.24 52.74 5.61
CA ILE A 6 -5.47 52.32 4.92
C ILE A 6 -5.14 51.50 3.66
N SER A 7 -4.05 51.85 2.95
CA SER A 7 -3.64 51.15 1.73
C SER A 7 -3.11 49.73 2.00
N CYS A 8 -2.38 49.51 3.11
CA CYS A 8 -1.95 48.16 3.51
C CYS A 8 -3.10 47.26 3.98
N LEU A 9 -4.12 47.82 4.65
CA LEU A 9 -5.28 47.05 5.11
C LEU A 9 -6.17 46.56 3.94
N ILE A 10 -6.28 47.35 2.87
CA ILE A 10 -7.05 46.96 1.66
C ILE A 10 -6.31 45.88 0.86
N LEU A 11 -4.98 45.92 0.81
CA LEU A 11 -4.17 44.91 0.11
C LEU A 11 -4.16 43.56 0.84
N ILE A 12 -4.18 43.55 2.18
CA ILE A 12 -4.24 42.32 2.98
C ILE A 12 -5.64 41.67 2.89
N PHE A 13 -6.71 42.46 2.80
CA PHE A 13 -8.07 41.92 2.65
C PHE A 13 -8.35 41.33 1.26
N SER A 14 -7.59 41.76 0.24
CA SER A 14 -7.73 41.28 -1.14
C SER A 14 -7.07 39.91 -1.38
N ILE A 15 -6.13 39.50 -0.53
CA ILE A 15 -5.40 38.21 -0.65
C ILE A 15 -6.14 37.08 0.09
N LEU A 16 -7.06 37.40 1.00
CA LEU A 16 -7.80 36.41 1.79
C LEU A 16 -9.12 35.94 1.16
N SER A 17 -9.55 36.50 0.02
CA SER A 17 -10.84 36.18 -0.59
C SER A 17 -10.79 35.22 -1.79
N THR A 18 -9.61 34.71 -2.18
CA THR A 18 -9.46 33.81 -3.35
C THR A 18 -9.00 32.38 -2.99
N GLY A 19 -8.98 32.01 -1.71
CA GLY A 19 -8.19 30.87 -1.24
C GLY A 19 -8.88 29.55 -0.87
N CYS A 20 -10.19 29.34 -1.11
CA CYS A 20 -10.85 28.09 -0.67
C CYS A 20 -11.70 27.34 -1.70
N GLN A 21 -12.02 27.90 -2.88
CA GLN A 21 -12.90 27.23 -3.84
C GLN A 21 -12.17 26.36 -4.87
N ASN A 22 -10.87 26.59 -5.12
CA ASN A 22 -10.12 25.84 -6.13
C ASN A 22 -9.48 24.55 -5.61
N VAL A 23 -9.37 24.36 -4.29
CA VAL A 23 -8.82 23.13 -3.69
C VAL A 23 -9.86 22.01 -3.68
N THR A 24 -11.15 22.33 -3.57
CA THR A 24 -12.23 21.35 -3.64
C THR A 24 -12.48 20.88 -5.07
N GLN A 25 -12.43 21.78 -6.07
CA GLN A 25 -12.59 21.40 -7.48
C GLN A 25 -11.43 20.58 -8.07
N LEU A 26 -10.21 20.72 -7.55
CA LEU A 26 -9.09 19.83 -7.93
C LEU A 26 -9.27 18.41 -7.40
N LYS A 27 -9.95 18.24 -6.26
CA LYS A 27 -10.24 16.93 -5.66
C LYS A 27 -11.32 16.17 -6.44
N ASP A 28 -12.32 16.89 -6.95
CA ASP A 28 -13.46 16.29 -7.66
C ASP A 28 -13.12 15.84 -9.09
N ASN A 29 -12.14 16.49 -9.75
CA ASN A 29 -11.78 16.18 -11.15
C ASN A 29 -10.63 15.16 -11.31
N LEU A 30 -10.02 14.67 -10.24
CA LEU A 30 -8.96 13.65 -10.29
C LEU A 30 -9.49 12.20 -10.28
N PHE A 31 -10.82 12.01 -10.27
CA PHE A 31 -11.46 10.73 -9.99
C PHE A 31 -12.20 10.05 -11.17
N GLU A 32 -12.08 10.55 -12.39
CA GLU A 32 -12.75 9.95 -13.56
C GLU A 32 -11.76 9.29 -14.54
N TRP A 33 -11.01 8.26 -14.12
CA TRP A 33 -10.42 7.31 -15.08
C TRP A 33 -10.33 5.90 -14.48
N GLY A 34 -11.26 5.02 -14.91
CA GLY A 34 -11.07 3.56 -14.92
C GLY A 34 -11.63 2.80 -13.72
N ALA A 35 -12.96 2.62 -13.69
CA ALA A 35 -13.64 1.68 -12.81
C ALA A 35 -13.14 0.23 -12.99
N THR A 36 -12.40 -0.27 -12.01
CA THR A 36 -12.60 -1.64 -11.50
C THR A 36 -13.36 -1.49 -10.19
N GLU A 37 -14.67 -1.39 -10.30
CA GLU A 37 -15.57 -0.97 -9.22
C GLU A 37 -15.84 -2.08 -8.20
N TYR A 38 -15.34 -1.89 -6.99
CA TYR A 38 -16.24 -1.90 -5.84
C TYR A 38 -16.80 -0.49 -5.69
N GLU A 39 -17.79 -0.13 -6.52
CA GLU A 39 -18.58 1.08 -6.28
C GLU A 39 -19.49 0.79 -5.08
N LEU A 40 -18.99 1.09 -3.87
CA LEU A 40 -19.86 1.21 -2.71
C LEU A 40 -20.76 2.42 -2.97
N ASN A 41 -21.99 2.15 -3.40
CA ASN A 41 -22.98 3.18 -3.67
C ASN A 41 -23.34 3.87 -2.34
N MET A 42 -22.67 5.00 -2.05
CA MET A 42 -22.77 5.69 -0.77
C MET A 42 -24.12 6.41 -0.54
N ASN A 43 -25.07 6.28 -1.47
CA ASN A 43 -26.36 6.96 -1.44
C ASN A 43 -27.50 6.08 -0.89
N ARG A 44 -27.17 4.91 -0.32
CA ARG A 44 -28.13 4.09 0.42
C ARG A 44 -28.10 4.45 1.89
N SER A 45 -29.28 4.67 2.48
CA SER A 45 -29.51 4.90 3.91
C SER A 45 -29.06 3.76 4.84
N ASP A 46 -28.42 2.72 4.28
CA ASP A 46 -28.12 1.44 4.93
C ASP A 46 -26.61 1.13 4.94
N ILE A 47 -25.71 2.11 4.72
CA ILE A 47 -24.27 1.88 4.92
C ILE A 47 -24.06 1.56 6.39
N ASN A 48 -23.72 0.30 6.67
CA ASN A 48 -23.39 -0.13 8.01
C ASN A 48 -22.11 0.61 8.45
N THR A 49 -21.98 0.95 9.73
CA THR A 49 -20.82 1.65 10.32
C THR A 49 -19.48 1.00 9.97
N LEU A 50 -19.53 -0.30 9.67
CA LEU A 50 -18.43 -1.12 9.21
C LEU A 50 -17.96 -0.80 7.78
N GLU A 51 -18.87 -0.64 6.82
CA GLU A 51 -18.53 -0.27 5.43
C GLU A 51 -17.92 1.13 5.39
N GLN A 52 -18.42 2.03 6.23
CA GLN A 52 -17.82 3.34 6.43
C GLN A 52 -16.42 3.23 7.05
N SER A 53 -16.23 2.41 8.08
CA SER A 53 -14.90 2.17 8.68
C SER A 53 -13.90 1.60 7.66
N LEU A 54 -14.34 0.70 6.77
CA LEU A 54 -13.50 0.16 5.71
C LEU A 54 -13.15 1.22 4.67
N ALA A 55 -14.14 2.01 4.23
CA ALA A 55 -13.92 3.10 3.29
C ALA A 55 -12.98 4.17 3.86
N GLU A 56 -13.08 4.48 5.15
CA GLU A 56 -12.21 5.46 5.80
C GLU A 56 -10.79 4.93 6.04
N ASN A 57 -10.65 3.67 6.47
CA ASN A 57 -9.34 3.14 6.86
C ASN A 57 -8.58 2.49 5.71
N ILE A 58 -9.24 1.76 4.81
CA ILE A 58 -8.57 0.94 3.78
C ILE A 58 -8.44 1.68 2.45
N TYR A 59 -9.47 2.41 2.04
CA TYR A 59 -9.54 3.00 0.70
C TYR A 59 -8.35 3.89 0.32
N PRO A 60 -7.83 4.78 1.20
CA PRO A 60 -6.67 5.60 0.87
C PRO A 60 -5.43 4.76 0.56
N MET A 61 -5.19 3.74 1.38
CA MET A 61 -4.04 2.84 1.25
C MET A 61 -4.16 1.97 0.00
N ASP A 62 -5.33 1.40 -0.26
CA ASP A 62 -5.58 0.55 -1.42
C ASP A 62 -5.45 1.32 -2.74
N THR A 63 -5.85 2.59 -2.75
CA THR A 63 -5.63 3.47 -3.90
C THR A 63 -4.15 3.66 -4.20
N GLN A 64 -3.32 3.83 -3.17
CA GLN A 64 -1.86 3.98 -3.33
C GLN A 64 -1.21 2.68 -3.77
N LEU A 65 -1.59 1.56 -3.16
CA LEU A 65 -1.14 0.22 -3.52
C LEU A 65 -1.46 -0.09 -4.99
N THR A 66 -2.69 0.19 -5.43
CA THR A 66 -3.11 -0.03 -6.82
C THR A 66 -2.27 0.76 -7.82
N LYS A 67 -1.97 2.02 -7.53
CA LYS A 67 -1.12 2.87 -8.38
C LYS A 67 0.30 2.31 -8.46
N MET A 68 0.89 1.95 -7.33
CA MET A 68 2.25 1.41 -7.28
C MET A 68 2.35 0.07 -8.01
N LEU A 69 1.38 -0.84 -7.86
CA LEU A 69 1.38 -2.12 -8.58
C LEU A 69 1.37 -1.91 -10.10
N ARG A 70 0.59 -0.93 -10.57
CA ARG A 70 0.58 -0.56 -11.99
C ARG A 70 1.96 -0.06 -12.44
N ASP A 71 2.59 0.80 -11.66
CA ASP A 71 3.87 1.39 -12.00
C ASP A 71 5.03 0.38 -11.95
N LEU A 72 4.92 -0.68 -11.15
CA LEU A 72 5.87 -1.80 -11.13
C LEU A 72 5.67 -2.80 -12.28
N SER A 73 4.43 -2.99 -12.73
CA SER A 73 4.07 -3.99 -13.75
C SER A 73 4.60 -3.69 -15.16
N VAL A 74 5.23 -2.52 -15.40
CA VAL A 74 5.58 -2.07 -16.76
C VAL A 74 7.06 -1.79 -16.88
N ARG A 75 7.91 -2.82 -17.07
CA ARG A 75 9.33 -2.61 -17.43
C ARG A 75 9.94 -3.73 -18.27
N ASP A 76 10.83 -3.32 -19.16
CA ASP A 76 11.69 -4.13 -20.03
C ASP A 76 13.19 -3.84 -19.82
N THR A 77 13.50 -2.91 -18.91
CA THR A 77 14.85 -2.37 -18.71
C THR A 77 15.10 -2.08 -17.23
N PHE A 78 16.36 -2.27 -16.82
CA PHE A 78 16.82 -1.93 -15.48
C PHE A 78 16.50 -0.45 -15.15
N PRO A 79 15.97 -0.16 -13.95
CA PRO A 79 15.62 1.19 -13.58
C PRO A 79 16.86 2.05 -13.36
N SER A 80 16.78 3.32 -13.77
CA SER A 80 17.80 4.31 -13.42
C SER A 80 17.61 4.79 -11.98
N VAL A 81 18.66 5.40 -11.40
CA VAL A 81 18.59 6.03 -10.08
C VAL A 81 17.49 7.09 -10.03
N GLN A 82 17.34 7.92 -11.07
CA GLN A 82 16.29 8.95 -11.11
C GLN A 82 14.88 8.35 -11.10
N TRP A 83 14.70 7.15 -11.68
CA TRP A 83 13.42 6.46 -11.61
C TRP A 83 13.15 5.97 -10.19
N MET A 84 14.16 5.40 -9.51
CA MET A 84 14.02 4.93 -8.12
C MET A 84 13.71 6.10 -7.18
N GLU A 85 14.42 7.23 -7.34
CA GLU A 85 14.15 8.47 -6.61
C GLU A 85 12.72 8.97 -6.80
N ARG A 86 12.24 8.99 -8.04
CA ARG A 86 10.87 9.40 -8.35
C ARG A 86 9.86 8.46 -7.72
N MET A 87 10.09 7.15 -7.77
CA MET A 87 9.20 6.16 -7.18
C MET A 87 9.06 6.33 -5.67
N LEU A 88 10.16 6.55 -4.92
CA LEU A 88 10.07 6.85 -3.48
C LEU A 88 9.40 8.21 -3.20
N THR A 89 9.50 9.17 -4.12
CA THR A 89 8.84 10.47 -4.00
C THR A 89 7.33 10.36 -4.21
N ASP A 90 6.91 9.61 -5.22
CA ASP A 90 5.50 9.40 -5.57
C ASP A 90 4.80 8.50 -4.52
N PHE A 91 5.55 7.56 -3.94
CA PHE A 91 5.08 6.62 -2.92
C PHE A 91 5.91 6.77 -1.63
N PHE A 92 5.65 7.85 -0.89
CA PHE A 92 6.39 8.23 0.32
C PHE A 92 6.37 7.19 1.46
N TRP A 93 5.53 6.16 1.35
CA TRP A 93 5.42 5.06 2.30
C TRP A 93 6.39 3.91 2.00
N LEU A 94 7.02 3.89 0.83
CA LEU A 94 8.10 2.96 0.50
C LEU A 94 9.36 3.27 1.32
N ASN A 95 10.07 2.22 1.71
CA ASN A 95 11.33 2.34 2.42
C ASN A 95 12.55 2.11 1.54
N GLY A 96 12.41 1.36 0.45
CA GLY A 96 13.50 1.14 -0.47
C GLY A 96 13.11 0.44 -1.76
N ILE A 97 14.08 0.41 -2.67
CA ILE A 97 14.07 -0.34 -3.93
C ILE A 97 15.40 -1.05 -4.04
N THR A 98 15.36 -2.33 -4.36
CA THR A 98 16.52 -3.15 -4.68
C THR A 98 16.35 -3.75 -6.06
N VAL A 99 17.41 -3.72 -6.86
CA VAL A 99 17.46 -4.27 -8.21
C VAL A 99 18.46 -5.40 -8.22
N MET A 100 18.01 -6.58 -8.63
CA MET A 100 18.84 -7.78 -8.71
C MET A 100 18.94 -8.27 -10.15
N ASP A 101 20.06 -8.90 -10.48
CA ASP A 101 20.19 -9.64 -11.73
C ASP A 101 19.59 -11.05 -11.61
N LYS A 102 19.60 -11.82 -12.70
CA LYS A 102 19.14 -13.21 -12.72
C LYS A 102 19.96 -14.18 -11.85
N ASN A 103 21.15 -13.79 -11.39
CA ASN A 103 21.99 -14.57 -10.49
C ASN A 103 21.75 -14.22 -9.01
N ARG A 104 20.78 -13.34 -8.72
CA ARG A 104 20.48 -12.78 -7.39
C ARG A 104 21.52 -11.77 -6.89
N ASP A 105 22.40 -11.30 -7.76
CA ASP A 105 23.36 -10.27 -7.41
C ASP A 105 22.66 -8.91 -7.38
N ILE A 106 22.85 -8.18 -6.28
CA ILE A 106 22.31 -6.82 -6.13
C ILE A 106 23.11 -5.88 -7.04
N ILE A 107 22.44 -5.34 -8.06
CA ILE A 107 23.01 -4.36 -8.99
C ILE A 107 22.86 -2.94 -8.46
N ALA A 108 21.72 -2.64 -7.82
CA ALA A 108 21.43 -1.33 -7.27
C ALA A 108 20.51 -1.41 -6.04
N VAL A 109 20.70 -0.47 -5.11
CA VAL A 109 19.83 -0.25 -3.94
C VAL A 109 19.59 1.24 -3.81
N TYR A 110 18.35 1.62 -3.51
CA TYR A 110 17.98 2.99 -3.23
C TYR A 110 16.94 3.08 -2.10
N PRO A 111 17.17 3.86 -1.03
CA PRO A 111 18.41 4.60 -0.74
C PRO A 111 19.58 3.65 -0.44
N GLU A 112 20.82 4.09 -0.70
CA GLU A 112 22.03 3.28 -0.44
C GLU A 112 22.17 2.86 1.03
N THR A 113 21.64 3.68 1.94
CA THR A 113 21.60 3.40 3.38
C THR A 113 20.15 3.17 3.82
N GLY A 114 19.75 1.90 3.88
CA GLY A 114 18.47 1.49 4.47
C GLY A 114 18.53 1.42 6.00
N ILE A 115 17.36 1.53 6.65
CA ILE A 115 17.22 1.34 8.10
C ILE A 115 17.32 -0.14 8.46
N LYS A 116 16.65 -1.00 7.67
CA LYS A 116 16.65 -2.45 7.81
C LYS A 116 17.64 -3.06 6.82
N GLN A 117 18.35 -4.09 7.26
CA GLN A 117 19.08 -4.98 6.35
C GLN A 117 18.11 -6.08 5.95
N LEU A 118 17.83 -6.20 4.64
CA LEU A 118 16.84 -7.14 4.12
C LEU A 118 17.52 -8.41 3.63
N ASN A 119 16.95 -9.57 3.96
CA ASN A 119 17.15 -10.79 3.20
C ASN A 119 16.09 -10.89 2.09
N PHE A 120 16.50 -11.38 0.93
CA PHE A 120 15.60 -11.62 -0.20
C PHE A 120 15.33 -13.11 -0.40
N ASP A 121 15.83 -14.00 0.46
CA ASP A 121 15.52 -15.43 0.39
C ASP A 121 14.01 -15.74 0.32
N PRO A 122 13.10 -15.02 1.03
CA PRO A 122 11.66 -15.28 0.93
C PRO A 122 11.04 -15.05 -0.46
N VAL A 123 11.72 -14.33 -1.37
CA VAL A 123 11.20 -14.14 -2.73
C VAL A 123 11.53 -15.31 -3.66
N PHE A 124 12.43 -16.21 -3.25
CA PHE A 124 12.95 -17.27 -4.09
C PHE A 124 12.46 -18.66 -3.65
N PRO A 125 12.20 -19.58 -4.60
CA PRO A 125 12.46 -19.47 -6.05
C PRO A 125 11.37 -18.75 -6.87
N GLU A 126 10.23 -18.42 -6.28
CA GLU A 126 9.00 -17.96 -6.94
C GLU A 126 9.23 -16.74 -7.85
N ALA A 127 10.10 -15.81 -7.45
CA ALA A 127 10.42 -14.63 -8.24
C ALA A 127 10.95 -14.92 -9.65
N PHE A 128 11.58 -16.09 -9.86
CA PHE A 128 12.08 -16.48 -11.19
C PHE A 128 11.00 -17.04 -12.12
N GLU A 129 9.85 -17.44 -11.57
CA GLU A 129 8.71 -17.92 -12.34
C GLU A 129 7.73 -16.79 -12.69
N LEU A 130 7.99 -15.56 -12.18
CA LEU A 130 7.15 -14.40 -12.45
C LEU A 130 7.09 -14.07 -13.93
N ARG A 131 5.86 -14.08 -14.46
CA ARG A 131 5.61 -13.68 -15.83
C ARG A 131 5.82 -12.18 -16.02
N GLN A 132 6.13 -11.78 -17.25
CA GLN A 132 6.28 -10.38 -17.60
C GLN A 132 5.06 -9.56 -17.18
N GLY A 133 5.32 -8.47 -16.46
CA GLY A 133 4.31 -7.54 -15.95
C GLY A 133 3.47 -8.06 -14.79
N ARG A 134 3.87 -9.17 -14.17
CA ARG A 134 3.33 -9.62 -12.90
C ARG A 134 4.15 -9.07 -11.74
N VAL A 135 3.49 -8.99 -10.60
CA VAL A 135 4.07 -8.65 -9.31
C VAL A 135 3.78 -9.83 -8.39
N MET A 136 4.69 -10.15 -7.48
CA MET A 136 4.41 -10.99 -6.32
C MET A 136 4.68 -10.20 -5.04
N LEU A 137 4.17 -10.73 -3.94
CA LEU A 137 4.39 -10.26 -2.59
C LEU A 137 5.13 -11.34 -1.80
N ALA A 138 6.11 -10.93 -1.01
CA ALA A 138 6.71 -11.75 0.03
C ALA A 138 6.86 -10.93 1.31
N ILE A 139 7.03 -11.61 2.44
CA ILE A 139 7.29 -10.99 3.73
C ILE A 139 8.70 -11.35 4.18
N GLU A 140 9.44 -10.35 4.64
CA GLU A 140 10.75 -10.53 5.24
C GLU A 140 10.67 -10.14 6.71
N GLU A 141 10.99 -11.08 7.60
CA GLU A 141 11.06 -10.83 9.04
C GLU A 141 12.39 -10.16 9.39
N THR A 142 12.33 -8.98 10.01
CA THR A 142 13.54 -8.29 10.47
C THR A 142 13.49 -8.06 11.99
N PRO A 143 14.65 -7.84 12.65
CA PRO A 143 14.67 -7.48 14.07
C PRO A 143 13.88 -6.21 14.42
N LEU A 144 13.56 -5.36 13.44
CA LEU A 144 12.79 -4.12 13.62
C LEU A 144 11.32 -4.29 13.22
N GLY A 145 10.87 -5.51 12.96
CA GLY A 145 9.53 -5.86 12.47
C GLY A 145 9.52 -6.19 10.98
N ASN A 146 8.43 -6.81 10.54
CA ASN A 146 8.29 -7.31 9.18
C ASN A 146 8.44 -6.21 8.13
N GLU A 147 8.95 -6.59 6.98
CA GLU A 147 9.03 -5.79 5.77
C GLU A 147 8.24 -6.49 4.67
N VAL A 148 7.36 -5.77 3.98
CA VAL A 148 6.67 -6.30 2.81
C VAL A 148 7.54 -6.06 1.59
N LEU A 149 7.77 -7.11 0.82
CA LEU A 149 8.52 -7.08 -0.43
C LEU A 149 7.53 -7.24 -1.58
N LEU A 150 7.58 -6.33 -2.56
CA LEU A 150 6.85 -6.47 -3.81
C LEU A 150 7.84 -6.60 -4.95
N VAL A 151 7.73 -7.69 -5.69
CA VAL A 151 8.72 -8.10 -6.68
C VAL A 151 8.12 -8.07 -8.06
N SER A 152 8.77 -7.38 -9.00
CA SER A 152 8.46 -7.44 -10.42
C SER A 152 9.67 -7.87 -11.24
N SER A 153 9.39 -8.49 -12.38
CA SER A 153 10.41 -9.05 -13.27
C SER A 153 10.83 -8.05 -14.36
N ILE A 154 12.13 -8.06 -14.68
CA ILE A 154 12.71 -7.33 -15.81
C ILE A 154 12.97 -8.35 -16.92
N PHE A 155 12.38 -8.11 -18.08
CA PHE A 155 12.55 -8.94 -19.26
C PHE A 155 13.27 -8.17 -20.37
N ASP A 156 14.31 -8.76 -20.95
CA ASP A 156 14.92 -8.30 -22.21
C ASP A 156 14.82 -9.43 -23.25
N ASN A 157 14.32 -9.12 -24.44
CA ASN A 157 14.10 -10.10 -25.52
C ASN A 157 13.39 -11.40 -25.08
N PHE A 158 12.36 -11.28 -24.23
CA PHE A 158 11.60 -12.40 -23.65
C PHE A 158 12.38 -13.30 -22.67
N GLU A 159 13.60 -12.92 -22.29
CA GLU A 159 14.36 -13.58 -21.24
C GLU A 159 14.31 -12.77 -19.95
N LEU A 160 14.12 -13.45 -18.81
CA LEU A 160 14.25 -12.83 -17.49
C LEU A 160 15.70 -12.41 -17.28
N THR A 161 15.93 -11.11 -17.10
CA THR A 161 17.27 -10.54 -16.91
C THR A 161 17.52 -10.06 -15.50
N GLY A 162 16.46 -9.73 -14.76
CA GLY A 162 16.57 -9.29 -13.37
C GLY A 162 15.22 -9.10 -12.69
N LEU A 163 15.28 -8.59 -11.48
CA LEU A 163 14.14 -8.34 -10.61
C LEU A 163 14.23 -6.94 -10.02
N ILE A 164 13.07 -6.33 -9.80
CA ILE A 164 12.93 -5.12 -8.99
C ILE A 164 12.14 -5.52 -7.75
N VAL A 165 12.71 -5.27 -6.60
CA VAL A 165 12.06 -5.44 -5.30
C VAL A 165 11.84 -4.05 -4.73
N VAL A 166 10.59 -3.66 -4.52
CA VAL A 166 10.28 -2.52 -3.67
C VAL A 166 9.87 -3.03 -2.31
N ASN A 167 10.27 -2.32 -1.26
CA ASN A 167 10.02 -2.75 0.10
C ASN A 167 9.42 -1.63 0.94
N PHE A 168 8.57 -2.02 1.87
CA PHE A 168 7.99 -1.10 2.83
C PHE A 168 7.67 -1.78 4.16
N ASP A 169 7.75 -0.98 5.21
CA ASP A 169 7.31 -1.33 6.54
C ASP A 169 5.78 -1.20 6.61
N PRO A 170 5.05 -2.20 7.12
CA PRO A 170 3.62 -2.13 7.27
C PRO A 170 3.15 -0.85 7.98
N ARG A 171 3.94 -0.35 8.95
CA ARG A 171 3.64 0.88 9.73
C ARG A 171 3.60 2.13 8.87
N THR A 172 4.54 2.28 7.93
CA THR A 172 4.57 3.46 7.05
C THR A 172 3.42 3.42 6.07
N PHE A 173 3.11 2.23 5.54
CA PHE A 173 1.97 2.04 4.63
C PHE A 173 0.63 2.35 5.31
N ILE A 174 0.38 1.78 6.50
CA ILE A 174 -0.91 1.97 7.18
C ILE A 174 -1.10 3.34 7.81
N SER A 175 -0.02 4.11 8.01
CA SER A 175 -0.08 5.47 8.56
C SER A 175 -0.94 6.44 7.74
N GLN A 176 -1.27 6.06 6.50
CA GLN A 176 -2.15 6.80 5.60
C GLN A 176 -3.64 6.63 5.93
N SER A 177 -3.99 5.66 6.78
CA SER A 177 -5.36 5.43 7.23
C SER A 177 -5.79 6.40 8.34
N VAL A 178 -7.10 6.51 8.60
CA VAL A 178 -7.63 7.36 9.67
C VAL A 178 -7.27 6.81 11.05
N ASN A 179 -7.33 5.49 11.25
CA ASN A 179 -6.99 4.82 12.50
C ASN A 179 -6.00 3.67 12.26
N PRO A 180 -4.69 3.94 12.09
CA PRO A 180 -3.69 2.93 11.77
C PRO A 180 -3.59 1.80 12.79
N GLU A 181 -3.78 2.11 14.08
CA GLU A 181 -3.72 1.16 15.18
C GLU A 181 -4.90 0.17 15.20
N ASP A 182 -5.95 0.46 14.43
CA ASP A 182 -7.16 -0.35 14.34
C ASP A 182 -7.12 -1.35 13.19
N ILE A 183 -6.02 -1.37 12.44
CA ILE A 183 -5.81 -2.21 11.25
C ILE A 183 -4.86 -3.35 11.60
N ILE A 184 -5.27 -4.55 11.21
CA ILE A 184 -4.43 -5.74 11.17
C ILE A 184 -4.19 -6.06 9.70
N LEU A 185 -2.96 -6.45 9.37
CA LEU A 185 -2.51 -6.82 8.04
C LEU A 185 -1.99 -8.25 8.06
N ILE A 186 -2.47 -9.07 7.12
CA ILE A 186 -2.08 -10.46 6.96
C ILE A 186 -1.72 -10.67 5.50
N SER A 187 -0.67 -11.44 5.24
CA SER A 187 -0.33 -11.90 3.90
C SER A 187 -0.35 -13.42 3.93
N GLU A 188 -1.30 -14.01 3.20
CA GLU A 188 -1.48 -15.46 3.09
C GLU A 188 -1.40 -16.21 4.44
N ASP A 189 -0.21 -16.71 4.81
CA ASP A 189 0.04 -17.47 6.05
C ASP A 189 0.59 -16.64 7.21
N GLU A 190 0.96 -15.38 7.00
CA GLU A 190 1.73 -14.59 7.93
C GLU A 190 0.99 -13.35 8.43
N VAL A 191 0.99 -13.17 9.75
CA VAL A 191 0.49 -11.95 10.39
C VAL A 191 1.58 -10.88 10.25
N VAL A 192 1.36 -9.95 9.33
CA VAL A 192 2.32 -8.91 8.94
C VAL A 192 2.34 -7.76 9.96
N TRP A 193 1.17 -7.36 10.46
CA TRP A 193 1.01 -6.27 11.42
C TRP A 193 -0.30 -6.41 12.19
N THR A 194 -0.31 -6.09 13.48
CA THR A 194 -1.52 -6.20 14.31
C THR A 194 -2.00 -4.89 14.94
N GLY A 195 -1.24 -3.81 14.83
CA GLY A 195 -1.53 -2.57 15.57
C GLY A 195 -1.69 -2.86 17.06
N ARG A 196 -2.76 -2.35 17.67
CA ARG A 196 -3.07 -2.59 19.08
C ARG A 196 -3.58 -4.00 19.41
N PHE A 197 -3.77 -4.85 18.40
CA PHE A 197 -4.36 -6.19 18.53
C PHE A 197 -3.31 -7.32 18.60
N GLU A 198 -2.10 -7.03 19.09
CA GLU A 198 -0.99 -7.99 19.20
C GLU A 198 -1.39 -9.28 19.94
N HIS A 199 -2.26 -9.18 20.95
CA HIS A 199 -2.80 -10.33 21.69
C HIS A 199 -3.60 -11.33 20.83
N HIS A 200 -4.02 -10.96 19.62
CA HIS A 200 -4.68 -11.86 18.67
C HIS A 200 -3.73 -12.49 17.64
N ALA A 201 -2.45 -12.09 17.58
CA ALA A 201 -1.52 -12.50 16.53
C ALA A 201 -1.45 -14.03 16.38
N GLN A 202 -1.30 -14.76 17.49
CA GLN A 202 -1.21 -16.22 17.45
C GLN A 202 -2.50 -16.85 16.92
N THR A 203 -3.67 -16.43 17.40
CA THR A 203 -4.95 -16.98 16.93
C THR A 203 -5.20 -16.68 15.46
N LEU A 204 -4.77 -15.50 14.99
CA LEU A 204 -4.87 -15.10 13.58
C LEU A 204 -3.93 -15.88 12.67
N ALA A 205 -2.73 -16.24 13.15
CA ALA A 205 -1.79 -17.10 12.43
C ALA A 205 -2.28 -18.56 12.31
N GLU A 206 -3.17 -19.01 13.20
CA GLU A 206 -3.78 -20.34 13.14
C GLU A 206 -4.96 -20.42 12.15
N VAL A 207 -5.43 -19.29 11.61
CA VAL A 207 -6.52 -19.25 10.63
C VAL A 207 -6.01 -19.67 9.26
N ASN A 208 -6.68 -20.63 8.62
CA ASN A 208 -6.41 -21.02 7.24
C ASN A 208 -7.00 -19.98 6.25
N TRP A 209 -6.26 -18.91 6.00
CA TRP A 209 -6.68 -17.81 5.14
C TRP A 209 -6.86 -18.24 3.70
N GLN A 210 -6.04 -19.14 3.18
CA GLN A 210 -6.13 -19.69 1.82
C GLN A 210 -7.47 -20.38 1.62
N GLU A 211 -7.89 -21.24 2.56
CA GLU A 211 -9.21 -21.86 2.49
C GLU A 211 -10.32 -20.80 2.52
N MET A 212 -10.17 -19.74 3.33
CA MET A 212 -11.15 -18.64 3.35
C MET A 212 -11.25 -17.91 2.01
N LEU A 213 -10.12 -17.64 1.37
CA LEU A 213 -10.01 -16.95 0.08
C LEU A 213 -10.63 -17.75 -1.07
N THR A 214 -10.66 -19.08 -1.01
CA THR A 214 -11.37 -19.90 -2.02
C THR A 214 -12.88 -19.66 -2.05
N ARG A 215 -13.46 -19.21 -0.92
CA ARG A 215 -14.92 -19.09 -0.76
C ARG A 215 -15.42 -17.67 -1.01
N ARG A 216 -14.66 -16.67 -0.57
CA ARG A 216 -15.03 -15.24 -0.61
C ARG A 216 -13.80 -14.38 -0.40
N ILE A 217 -13.88 -13.12 -0.82
CA ILE A 217 -12.79 -12.13 -0.63
C ILE A 217 -13.05 -11.17 0.53
N SER A 218 -14.16 -11.32 1.25
CA SER A 218 -14.44 -10.53 2.44
C SER A 218 -15.42 -11.24 3.36
N GLY A 219 -15.48 -10.82 4.63
CA GLY A 219 -16.43 -11.36 5.57
C GLY A 219 -16.18 -10.93 7.00
N LYS A 220 -16.77 -11.66 7.94
CA LYS A 220 -16.56 -11.49 9.38
C LYS A 220 -15.94 -12.76 9.95
N ILE A 221 -15.08 -12.59 10.95
CA ILE A 221 -14.43 -13.65 11.70
C ILE A 221 -14.46 -13.31 13.19
N GLN A 222 -14.69 -14.32 14.03
CA GLN A 222 -14.58 -14.21 15.47
C GLN A 222 -13.18 -14.70 15.87
N VAL A 223 -12.45 -13.90 16.61
CA VAL A 223 -11.11 -14.21 17.11
C VAL A 223 -11.12 -13.96 18.61
N ASN A 224 -11.10 -15.05 19.39
CA ASN A 224 -11.35 -15.02 20.83
C ASN A 224 -12.69 -14.30 21.14
N GLU A 225 -12.68 -13.26 21.98
CA GLU A 225 -13.83 -12.43 22.34
C GLU A 225 -14.20 -11.37 21.29
N ASP A 226 -13.29 -11.05 20.37
CA ASP A 226 -13.47 -9.96 19.42
C ASP A 226 -13.96 -10.44 18.05
N ARG A 227 -14.77 -9.60 17.40
CA ARG A 227 -15.21 -9.81 16.02
C ARG A 227 -14.49 -8.85 15.10
N PHE A 228 -13.98 -9.36 13.99
CA PHE A 228 -13.32 -8.58 12.96
C PHE A 228 -14.07 -8.73 11.64
N PHE A 229 -14.10 -7.65 10.87
CA PHE A 229 -14.34 -7.75 9.45
C PHE A 229 -13.02 -7.85 8.73
N TRP A 230 -12.98 -8.67 7.70
CA TRP A 230 -11.80 -8.85 6.86
C TRP A 230 -12.13 -8.60 5.39
N LEU A 231 -11.17 -8.04 4.67
CA LEU A 231 -11.19 -7.78 3.23
C LEU A 231 -9.86 -8.22 2.64
N ALA A 232 -9.92 -9.12 1.67
CA ALA A 232 -8.77 -9.55 0.90
C ALA A 232 -8.62 -8.72 -0.37
N ARG A 233 -7.39 -8.33 -0.66
CA ARG A 233 -6.97 -7.57 -1.81
C ARG A 233 -5.90 -8.34 -2.56
N ALA A 234 -6.11 -8.54 -3.87
CA ALA A 234 -5.09 -9.10 -4.73
C ALA A 234 -3.93 -8.11 -4.89
N VAL A 235 -2.71 -8.59 -4.67
CA VAL A 235 -1.45 -7.86 -4.84
C VAL A 235 -0.59 -8.65 -5.81
N GLY A 236 -0.79 -8.39 -7.10
CA GLY A 236 -0.13 -9.17 -8.13
C GLY A 236 -0.71 -10.59 -8.21
N GLU A 237 0.09 -11.61 -7.88
CA GLU A 237 -0.33 -13.02 -7.83
C GLU A 237 -0.78 -13.48 -6.43
N ASP A 238 -0.54 -12.67 -5.41
CA ASP A 238 -0.76 -13.02 -3.99
C ASP A 238 -1.88 -12.20 -3.35
N TRP A 239 -2.18 -12.47 -2.07
CA TRP A 239 -3.23 -11.79 -1.32
C TRP A 239 -2.71 -11.04 -0.09
N LEU A 240 -3.19 -9.81 0.05
CA LEU A 240 -3.07 -9.00 1.25
C LEU A 240 -4.45 -8.86 1.90
N ILE A 241 -4.56 -9.22 3.17
CA ILE A 241 -5.81 -9.28 3.91
C ILE A 241 -5.80 -8.22 5.01
N TYR A 242 -6.76 -7.31 4.94
CA TYR A 242 -6.99 -6.27 5.93
C TYR A 242 -8.06 -6.72 6.91
N LEU A 243 -7.84 -6.49 8.20
CA LEU A 243 -8.83 -6.71 9.25
C LEU A 243 -9.04 -5.42 10.04
N VAL A 244 -10.30 -5.14 10.34
CA VAL A 244 -10.72 -4.05 11.24
C VAL A 244 -11.74 -4.58 12.24
N LYS A 245 -11.68 -4.10 13.48
CA LYS A 245 -12.61 -4.53 14.53
C LYS A 245 -14.05 -4.13 14.17
N ASP A 246 -14.94 -5.11 14.23
CA ASP A 246 -16.38 -4.92 14.02
C ASP A 246 -17.01 -4.45 15.33
N LYS A 247 -17.72 -3.32 15.28
CA LYS A 247 -18.31 -2.67 16.47
C LYS A 247 -19.59 -3.35 16.92
#